data_AF-A0A7K3HGE9-F1
#
_entry.id   AF-A0A7K3HGE9-F1
#
_cell.length_a   1.000
_cell.length_b   1.000
_cell.length_c   1.000
_cell.angle_alpha   90.00
_cell.angle_beta   90.00
_cell.angle_gamma   90.00
#
_symmetry.space_group_name_H-M   'P 1'
#
loop_
_entity.id
_entity.type
_entity.pdbx_description
1 polymer ?
#
loop_
_entity_poly.entity_id
_entity_poly.type
_entity_poly.pdbx_seq_one_letter_code
_entity_poly.pdbx_strand_id
1 'polypeptide(L)'
;MTGSRTHPHALAVVLPGDDTPVLTSPLAPAVRAQLAGALAALPPGGEPAAAEAVTTDGTPYLPVPPVLTVEVRQSSTRHPLTTVGRLRLPE
;
A
#
# COMPACT_ATOMS: atom_id res chain seq x y z
N MET A 1 10.18 4.29 4.33
CA MET A 1 9.91 4.82 2.97
C MET A 1 9.15 3.78 2.16
N THR A 2 8.09 4.18 1.46
CA THR A 2 7.22 3.32 0.62
C THR A 2 7.82 2.98 -0.74
N GLY A 3 8.76 3.78 -1.26
CA GLY A 3 9.38 3.57 -2.57
C GLY A 3 8.56 4.17 -3.72
N SER A 4 9.04 4.00 -4.95
CA SER A 4 8.39 4.50 -6.17
C SER A 4 7.43 3.46 -6.77
N ARG A 5 6.60 3.84 -7.75
CA ARG A 5 5.75 2.89 -8.49
C ARG A 5 6.54 1.77 -9.18
N THR A 6 7.74 2.07 -9.65
CA THR A 6 8.63 1.12 -10.34
C THR A 6 9.40 0.23 -9.36
N HIS A 7 9.67 0.73 -8.15
CA HIS A 7 10.35 -0.01 -7.09
C HIS A 7 9.62 0.15 -5.75
N PRO A 8 8.41 -0.41 -5.62
CA PRO A 8 7.66 -0.33 -4.39
C PRO A 8 8.38 -1.11 -3.29
N HIS A 9 8.47 -0.54 -2.10
CA HIS A 9 9.17 -1.11 -0.95
C HIS A 9 8.24 -1.39 0.23
N ALA A 10 7.26 -0.50 0.47
CA ALA A 10 6.20 -0.64 1.47
C ALA A 10 4.94 0.08 0.98
N LEU A 11 3.79 -0.21 1.57
CA LEU A 11 2.53 0.47 1.29
C LEU A 11 2.05 1.22 2.53
N ALA A 12 1.40 2.36 2.32
CA ALA A 12 0.52 2.96 3.31
C ALA A 12 -0.90 2.44 3.02
N VAL A 13 -1.53 1.82 4.01
CA VAL A 13 -2.89 1.27 3.87
C VAL A 13 -3.79 1.88 4.94
N VAL A 14 -5.00 2.26 4.56
CA VAL A 14 -6.07 2.62 5.49
C VAL A 14 -6.88 1.37 5.75
N LEU A 15 -7.09 1.02 7.02
CA LEU A 15 -7.76 -0.22 7.39
C LEU A 15 -9.25 0.04 7.63
N PRO A 16 -10.13 -0.94 7.36
CA PRO A 16 -11.55 -0.76 7.62
C PRO A 16 -11.78 -0.52 9.12
N GLY A 17 -12.39 0.62 9.45
CA GLY A 17 -12.63 1.04 10.84
C GLY A 17 -11.51 1.85 11.48
N ASP A 18 -10.42 2.12 10.75
CA ASP A 18 -9.34 3.02 11.19
C ASP A 18 -8.91 3.95 10.04
N ASP A 19 -9.26 5.23 10.15
CA ASP A 19 -8.92 6.25 9.15
C ASP A 19 -7.43 6.66 9.19
N THR A 20 -6.64 6.13 10.12
CA THR A 20 -5.21 6.41 10.19
C THR A 20 -4.46 5.53 9.20
N PRO A 21 -3.71 6.11 8.25
CA PRO A 21 -2.89 5.33 7.35
C PRO A 21 -1.77 4.62 8.13
N VAL A 22 -1.72 3.29 8.03
CA VAL A 22 -0.65 2.48 8.63
C VAL A 22 0.37 2.09 7.58
N LEU A 23 1.65 2.25 7.93
CA LEU A 23 2.75 1.82 7.06
C LEU A 23 2.98 0.32 7.23
N THR A 24 3.05 -0.39 6.12
CA THR A 24 3.38 -1.82 6.13
C THR A 24 4.88 -2.02 6.35
N SER A 25 5.24 -3.17 6.90
CA SER A 25 6.60 -3.71 6.84
C SER A 25 7.07 -3.80 5.38
N PRO A 26 8.41 -3.89 5.16
CA PRO A 26 8.95 -4.10 3.82
C PRO A 26 8.26 -5.28 3.12
N LEU A 27 7.79 -5.04 1.91
CA LEU A 27 7.10 -6.05 1.12
C LEU A 27 8.05 -7.21 0.79
N ALA A 28 7.53 -8.43 0.83
CA ALA A 28 8.28 -9.60 0.37
C ALA A 28 8.64 -9.45 -1.13
N PRO A 29 9.79 -9.99 -1.61
CA PRO A 29 10.24 -9.79 -2.98
C PRO A 29 9.20 -10.16 -4.06
N ALA A 30 8.46 -11.27 -3.86
CA ALA A 30 7.42 -11.69 -4.77
C ALA A 30 6.25 -10.68 -4.83
N VAL A 31 5.85 -10.13 -3.69
CA VAL A 31 4.80 -9.10 -3.59
C VAL A 31 5.27 -7.79 -4.23
N ARG A 32 6.55 -7.43 -4.08
CA ARG A 32 7.14 -6.26 -4.75
C ARG A 32 7.07 -6.37 -6.28
N ALA A 33 7.44 -7.53 -6.82
CA ALA A 33 7.41 -7.77 -8.26
C ALA A 33 5.99 -7.72 -8.82
N GLN A 34 5.03 -8.36 -8.12
CA GLN A 34 3.62 -8.31 -8.49
C GLN A 34 3.05 -6.88 -8.44
N LEU A 35 3.36 -6.14 -7.37
CA LEU A 35 2.92 -4.76 -7.22
C LEU A 35 3.50 -3.85 -8.29
N ALA A 36 4.79 -3.97 -8.58
CA ALA A 36 5.45 -3.19 -9.63
C ALA A 36 4.79 -3.43 -11.00
N GLY A 37 4.51 -4.69 -11.34
CA GLY A 37 3.80 -5.05 -12.58
C GLY A 37 2.38 -4.47 -12.62
N ALA A 38 1.65 -4.59 -11.51
CA ALA A 38 0.30 -4.04 -11.39
C ALA A 38 0.29 -2.51 -11.54
N LEU A 39 1.20 -1.80 -10.85
CA LEU A 39 1.29 -0.35 -10.88
C LEU A 39 1.76 0.20 -12.24
N ALA A 40 2.51 -0.60 -13.01
CA ALA A 40 2.93 -0.28 -14.37
C ALA A 40 1.80 -0.44 -15.39
N ALA A 41 0.91 -1.42 -15.18
CA ALA A 41 -0.28 -1.62 -16.02
C ALA A 41 -1.40 -0.59 -15.73
N LEU A 42 -1.35 0.08 -14.59
CA LEU A 42 -2.35 1.06 -14.19
C LEU A 42 -1.98 2.47 -14.67
N PRO A 43 -2.95 3.25 -15.19
CA PRO A 43 -2.71 4.63 -15.55
C PRO A 43 -2.23 5.44 -14.33
N PRO A 44 -1.35 6.43 -14.54
CA PRO A 44 -0.96 7.36 -13.49
C PRO A 44 -2.17 8.24 -13.14
N GLY A 45 -2.89 7.87 -12.08
CA GLY A 45 -4.10 8.57 -11.65
C GLY A 45 -5.14 7.58 -11.17
N GLY A 46 -5.01 7.12 -9.93
CA GLY A 46 -6.17 6.63 -9.21
C GLY A 46 -6.98 7.82 -8.73
N GLU A 47 -8.31 7.73 -8.72
CA GLU A 47 -9.14 8.74 -8.07
C GLU A 47 -8.64 8.97 -6.63
N PRO A 48 -8.59 10.24 -6.17
CA PRO A 48 -8.17 10.53 -4.81
C PRO A 48 -9.07 9.76 -3.85
N ALA A 49 -8.46 8.90 -3.03
CA ALA A 49 -9.16 8.32 -1.90
C ALA A 49 -9.59 9.47 -0.97
N ALA A 50 -10.78 9.36 -0.37
CA ALA A 50 -11.38 10.40 0.48
C ALA A 50 -10.50 10.86 1.68
N ALA A 51 -9.40 10.16 1.95
CA ALA A 51 -8.34 10.56 2.86
C ALA A 51 -7.04 10.82 2.09
N GLU A 52 -6.64 12.08 1.98
CA GLU A 52 -5.29 12.46 1.54
C GLU A 52 -4.28 12.05 2.62
N ALA A 53 -3.80 10.81 2.54
CA ALA A 53 -2.73 10.36 3.41
C ALA A 53 -1.43 11.08 3.03
N VAL A 54 -0.78 11.70 4.01
CA VAL A 54 0.52 12.37 3.87
C VAL A 54 1.60 11.65 4.67
N THR A 55 2.84 11.66 4.17
CA THR A 55 4.00 11.23 4.96
C THR A 55 4.24 12.18 6.14
N THR A 56 5.08 11.78 7.10
CA THR A 56 5.52 12.65 8.19
C THR A 56 6.18 13.94 7.70
N ASP A 57 6.83 13.88 6.53
CA ASP A 57 7.46 15.03 5.85
C ASP A 57 6.48 15.84 4.98
N GLY A 58 5.16 15.57 5.06
CA GLY A 58 4.11 16.30 4.35
C GLY A 58 3.98 15.97 2.86
N THR A 59 4.64 14.92 2.36
CA THR A 59 4.51 14.48 0.97
C THR A 59 3.26 13.63 0.80
N PRO A 60 2.34 13.94 -0.12
CA PRO A 60 1.14 13.13 -0.31
C PRO A 60 1.49 11.74 -0.84
N TYR A 61 0.85 10.71 -0.30
CA TYR A 61 0.94 9.37 -0.86
C TYR A 61 0.24 9.32 -2.23
N LEU A 62 0.83 8.59 -3.16
CA LEU A 62 0.22 8.37 -4.46
C LEU A 62 -0.93 7.36 -4.31
N PRO A 63 -2.18 7.72 -4.68
CA PRO A 63 -3.29 6.79 -4.57
C PRO A 63 -3.08 5.61 -5.53
N VAL A 64 -3.30 4.41 -4.98
CA VAL A 64 -3.36 3.17 -5.75
C VAL A 64 -4.84 2.90 -6.04
N PRO A 65 -5.23 2.68 -7.31
CA PRO A 65 -6.61 2.41 -7.68
C PRO A 65 -7.25 1.29 -6.83
N PRO A 66 -8.53 1.43 -6.42
CA PRO A 66 -9.22 0.49 -5.53
C PRO A 66 -9.47 -0.89 -6.15
N VAL A 67 -9.16 -1.05 -7.44
CA VAL A 67 -9.22 -2.35 -8.12
C VAL A 67 -8.17 -3.33 -7.59
N LEU A 68 -7.12 -2.84 -6.93
CA LEU A 68 -6.11 -3.69 -6.30
C LEU A 68 -6.49 -4.00 -4.85
N THR A 69 -6.65 -5.28 -4.54
CA THR A 69 -6.89 -5.73 -3.17
C THR A 69 -5.61 -6.30 -2.56
N VAL A 70 -5.31 -5.91 -1.32
CA VAL A 70 -4.16 -6.42 -0.55
C VAL A 70 -4.65 -7.23 0.65
N GLU A 71 -4.13 -8.45 0.81
CA GLU A 71 -4.32 -9.23 2.03
C GLU A 71 -3.27 -8.76 3.05
N VAL A 72 -3.75 -8.17 4.15
CA VAL A 72 -2.93 -7.60 5.20
C VAL A 72 -3.05 -8.44 6.47
N ARG A 73 -1.92 -8.75 7.08
CA ARG A 73 -1.84 -9.41 8.39
C ARG A 73 -1.29 -8.43 9.41
N GLN A 74 -2.07 -8.15 10.44
CA GLN A 74 -1.64 -7.36 11.59
C GLN A 74 -1.23 -8.30 12.73
N SER A 75 -0.08 -8.04 13.35
CA SER A 75 0.33 -8.72 14.57
C SER A 75 0.15 -7.78 15.77
N SER A 76 -0.72 -8.14 16.71
CA SER A 76 -0.98 -7.36 17.93
C SER A 76 0.02 -7.65 19.05
N THR A 77 1.32 -7.59 18.75
CA THR A 77 2.37 -7.67 19.78
C THR A 77 2.62 -6.28 20.38
N ARG A 78 3.56 -6.18 21.34
CA ARG A 78 4.03 -4.90 21.90
C ARG A 78 4.43 -3.87 20.82
N HIS A 79 4.83 -4.35 19.65
CA HIS A 79 5.14 -3.54 18.48
C HIS A 79 4.26 -3.98 17.32
N PRO A 80 3.07 -3.36 17.14
CA PRO A 80 2.15 -3.78 16.10
C PRO A 80 2.81 -3.63 14.73
N LEU A 81 2.79 -4.71 13.96
CA LEU A 81 3.34 -4.77 12.60
C LEU A 81 2.23 -5.13 11.64
N THR A 82 2.18 -4.36 10.56
CA THR A 82 1.27 -4.58 9.44
C THR A 82 2.08 -5.17 8.30
N THR A 83 1.74 -6.36 7.83
CA THR A 83 2.48 -7.05 6.77
C THR A 83 1.55 -7.41 5.63
N VAL A 84 1.95 -7.11 4.39
CA VAL A 84 1.19 -7.52 3.20
C VAL A 84 1.61 -8.94 2.81
N GLY A 85 0.65 -9.86 2.81
CA GLY A 85 0.89 -11.26 2.47
C GLY A 85 0.66 -11.57 1.00
N ARG A 86 -0.37 -10.96 0.38
CA ARG A 86 -0.77 -11.27 -1.00
C ARG A 86 -1.41 -10.05 -1.67
N LEU A 87 -1.17 -9.93 -2.96
CA LEU A 87 -1.89 -9.02 -3.86
C LEU A 87 -2.92 -9.81 -4.66
N ARG A 88 -4.11 -9.25 -4.77
CA ARG A 88 -5.18 -9.71 -5.65
C ARG A 88 -5.41 -8.63 -6.69
N LEU A 89 -5.08 -8.98 -7.93
CA LEU A 89 -5.43 -8.17 -9.08
C LEU A 89 -6.93 -8.31 -9.34
N PRO A 90 -7.59 -7.27 -9.87
CA PRO A 90 -8.95 -7.42 -10.38
C PRO A 90 -8.96 -8.47 -11.50
N GLU A 91 -9.98 -9.33 -11.51
CA GLU A 91 -10.22 -10.26 -12.63
C GLU A 91 -10.79 -9.55 -13.86
#